data_AF-T1CKM7-F1
#
_entry.id   AF-T1CKM7-F1
#
_cell.length_a   1.000
_cell.length_b   1.000
_cell.length_c   1.000
_cell.angle_alpha   90.00
_cell.angle_beta   90.00
_cell.angle_gamma   90.00
#
_symmetry.space_group_name_H-M   'P 1'
#
loop_
_entity.id
_entity.type
_entity.pdbx_description
1 polymer ?
#
loop_
_entity_poly.entity_id
_entity_poly.type
_entity_poly.pdbx_seq_one_letter_code
_entity_poly.pdbx_strand_id
1 'polypeptide(L)' 'MPHLSELMQNQLLAVLPAQQLSHWLSHLEQVEMPLGEVLYEPGSRVTHVYFPTTSIVSLLYVMENGASAEIAVVGN' A
#
# COMPACT_ATOMS: atom_id res chain seq x y z
N MET A 1 -15.95 -8.23 -0.18
CA MET A 1 -15.97 -6.94 -0.91
C MET A 1 -15.51 -5.87 0.05
N PRO A 2 -14.54 -5.02 -0.33
CA PRO A 2 -14.02 -3.99 0.57
C PRO A 2 -15.13 -3.04 1.00
N HIS A 3 -15.13 -2.64 2.27
CA HIS A 3 -16.06 -1.62 2.74
C HIS A 3 -15.65 -0.25 2.19
N LEU A 4 -16.56 0.42 1.48
CA LEU A 4 -16.29 1.71 0.84
C LEU A 4 -15.74 2.75 1.84
N SER A 5 -16.20 2.70 3.10
CA SER A 5 -15.72 3.57 4.18
C SER A 5 -14.25 3.39 4.50
N GLU A 6 -13.72 2.16 4.43
CA GLU A 6 -12.31 1.87 4.70
C GLU A 6 -11.43 2.33 3.54
N LEU A 7 -11.85 2.11 2.30
CA LEU A 7 -11.12 2.59 1.11
C LEU A 7 -10.98 4.11 1.08
N MET A 8 -12.02 4.84 1.52
CA MET A 8 -12.01 6.29 1.59
C MET A 8 -11.09 6.86 2.69
N GLN A 9 -10.53 6.02 3.56
CA GLN A 9 -9.44 6.45 4.45
C GLN A 9 -8.14 6.69 3.69
N ASN A 10 -7.95 6.05 2.52
CA ASN A 10 -6.84 6.35 1.66
C ASN A 10 -7.12 7.62 0.84
N GLN A 11 -6.39 8.70 1.11
CA GLN A 11 -6.63 10.00 0.50
C GLN A 11 -6.44 10.01 -1.03
N LEU A 12 -5.60 9.12 -1.58
CA LEU A 12 -5.43 8.98 -3.02
C LEU A 12 -6.66 8.37 -3.69
N LEU A 13 -7.31 7.39 -3.04
CA LEU A 13 -8.57 6.83 -3.53
C LEU A 13 -9.74 7.81 -3.31
N ALA A 14 -9.73 8.55 -2.20
CA ALA A 14 -10.80 9.49 -1.86
C ALA A 14 -10.91 10.69 -2.81
N VAL A 15 -9.83 11.08 -3.47
CA VAL A 15 -9.82 12.21 -4.44
C VAL A 15 -10.19 11.77 -5.87
N LEU A 16 -10.30 10.46 -6.15
CA LEU A 16 -10.68 10.00 -7.48
C LEU A 16 -12.13 10.39 -7.80
N PRO A 17 -12.41 10.92 -9.00
CA PRO A 17 -13.79 11.14 -9.41
C PRO A 17 -14.54 9.80 -9.47
N ALA A 18 -15.85 9.84 -9.22
CA ALA A 18 -16.66 8.64 -8.99
C ALA A 18 -16.59 7.62 -10.14
N GLN A 19 -16.44 8.09 -11.38
CA GLN A 19 -16.29 7.24 -12.55
C GLN A 19 -14.94 6.52 -12.59
N GLN A 20 -13.82 7.16 -12.23
CA GLN A 20 -12.56 6.45 -12.08
C GLN A 20 -12.62 5.50 -10.89
N LEU A 21 -13.15 5.93 -9.74
CA LEU A 21 -13.22 5.09 -8.55
C LEU A 21 -13.98 3.78 -8.84
N SER A 22 -15.10 3.83 -9.57
CA SER A 22 -15.86 2.63 -9.91
C SER A 22 -15.08 1.62 -10.78
N HIS A 23 -14.24 2.11 -11.70
CA HIS A 23 -13.33 1.24 -12.46
C HIS A 23 -12.26 0.61 -11.56
N TRP A 24 -11.72 1.35 -10.60
CA TRP A 24 -10.70 0.83 -9.69
C TRP A 24 -11.29 -0.18 -8.71
N LEU A 25 -12.52 0.03 -8.22
CA LEU A 25 -13.19 -0.87 -7.29
C LEU A 25 -13.30 -2.31 -7.81
N SER A 26 -13.41 -2.54 -9.12
CA SER A 26 -13.43 -3.90 -9.69
C SER A 26 -12.06 -4.59 -9.71
N HIS A 27 -10.98 -3.85 -9.52
CA HIS A 27 -9.60 -4.37 -9.49
C HIS A 27 -8.98 -4.37 -8.10
N LEU A 28 -9.66 -3.77 -7.12
CA LEU A 28 -9.19 -3.71 -5.74
C LEU A 28 -9.65 -4.94 -4.96
N GLU A 29 -8.71 -5.53 -4.24
CA GLU A 29 -8.93 -6.58 -3.28
C GLU A 29 -8.51 -6.10 -1.89
N GLN A 30 -9.31 -6.45 -0.88
CA GLN A 30 -8.94 -6.22 0.51
C GLN A 30 -7.98 -7.33 0.95
N VAL A 31 -6.80 -6.94 1.42
CA VAL A 31 -5.78 -7.85 1.93
C VAL A 31 -5.46 -7.49 3.37
N GLU A 32 -5.30 -8.51 4.21
CA GLU A 32 -4.75 -8.35 5.55
C GLU A 32 -3.26 -8.06 5.44
N MET A 33 -2.75 -7.16 6.29
CA MET A 33 -1.35 -6.77 6.29
C MET A 33 -0.76 -6.86 7.71
N PRO A 34 -0.34 -8.07 8.15
CA PRO A 34 0.20 -8.28 9.49
C PRO A 34 1.49 -7.47 9.73
N LEU A 35 1.71 -7.10 11.00
CA LEU A 35 2.93 -6.42 11.39
C LEU A 35 4.16 -7.27 11.05
N GLY A 36 5.13 -6.65 10.37
CA GLY A 36 6.37 -7.31 9.96
C GLY A 36 6.27 -8.09 8.64
N GLU A 37 5.13 -8.05 7.95
CA GLU A 37 5.02 -8.60 6.60
C GLU A 37 5.92 -7.82 5.61
N VAL A 38 6.68 -8.56 4.80
CA VAL A 38 7.51 -8.00 3.74
C VAL A 38 6.71 -7.99 2.43
N LEU A 39 6.24 -6.81 2.01
CA LEU A 39 5.45 -6.65 0.79
C LEU A 39 6.28 -6.77 -0.50
N TYR A 40 7.57 -6.44 -0.41
CA TYR A 40 8.47 -6.40 -1.55
C TYR A 40 9.92 -6.47 -1.07
N GLU A 41 10.73 -7.27 -1.76
CA GLU A 41 12.19 -7.35 -1.56
C GLU A 41 12.95 -6.71 -2.72
N PRO A 42 14.10 -6.05 -2.47
CA PRO A 42 14.95 -5.52 -3.52
C PRO A 42 15.29 -6.59 -4.58
N GLY A 43 15.12 -6.24 -5.86
CA GLY A 43 15.39 -7.14 -6.99
C GLY A 43 14.23 -8.06 -7.36
N SER A 44 13.16 -8.10 -6.56
CA SER A 44 11.93 -8.78 -6.94
C SER A 44 11.14 -8.00 -7.99
N ARG A 45 10.21 -8.67 -8.68
CA ARG A 45 9.29 -7.99 -9.61
C ARG A 45 8.12 -7.40 -8.81
N VAL A 46 7.88 -6.11 -8.97
CA VAL A 46 6.65 -5.48 -8.45
C VAL A 46 5.46 -5.98 -9.27
N THR A 47 4.48 -6.59 -8.59
CA THR A 47 3.28 -7.16 -9.20
C THR A 47 2.00 -6.45 -8.79
N HIS A 48 2.00 -5.78 -7.64
CA HIS A 48 0.82 -5.14 -7.07
C HIS A 48 1.15 -3.72 -6.57
N VAL A 49 0.12 -2.88 -6.48
CA VAL A 49 0.16 -1.58 -5.83
C VAL A 49 -0.74 -1.66 -4.61
N TYR A 50 -0.22 -1.25 -3.46
CA TYR A 50 -0.95 -1.27 -2.20
C TYR A 50 -1.44 0.14 -1.84
N PHE A 51 -2.67 0.21 -1.35
CA PHE A 51 -3.27 1.44 -0.81
C PHE A 51 -3.57 1.19 0.68
N PRO A 52 -2.61 1.44 1.59
CA PRO A 52 -2.85 1.27 3.03
C PRO A 52 -4.02 2.14 3.49
N THR A 53 -4.94 1.53 4.23
CA THR A 53 -6.14 2.19 4.80
C THR A 53 -6.16 2.14 6.33
N THR A 54 -5.51 1.14 6.94
CA THR A 54 -5.47 0.90 8.38
C THR A 54 -4.06 0.57 8.90
N SER A 55 -3.05 0.59 8.02
CA SER A 55 -1.67 0.22 8.31
C SER A 55 -0.68 1.29 7.86
N ILE A 56 0.53 1.19 8.38
CA ILE A 56 1.69 1.98 7.97
C ILE A 56 2.70 1.03 7.34
N VAL A 57 3.21 1.40 6.17
CA VAL A 57 4.25 0.66 5.44
C VAL A 57 5.55 1.45 5.47
N SER A 58 6.62 0.83 5.98
CA SER A 58 7.96 1.41 5.96
C SER A 58 8.74 0.86 4.76
N LEU A 59 9.38 1.75 4.01
CA LEU A 59 10.28 1.41 2.92
C LEU A 59 11.71 1.37 3.47
N LEU A 60 12.24 0.16 3.61
CA LEU A 60 13.60 -0.08 4.09
C LEU A 60 14.53 -0.30 2.89
N TYR A 61 15.64 0.45 2.85
CA TYR A 61 16.72 0.17 1.93
C TYR A 61 17.91 -0.40 2.69
N VAL A 62 18.31 -1.62 2.33
CA VAL A 62 19.48 -2.26 2.91
C VAL A 62 20.71 -1.80 2.12
N MET A 63 21.62 -1.10 2.79
CA MET A 63 22.90 -0.70 2.24
C MET A 63 23.84 -1.90 2.12
N GLU A 64 24.87 -1.83 1.27
CA GLU A 64 25.82 -2.93 1.02
C GLU A 64 26.53 -3.45 2.28
N ASN A 65 26.57 -2.66 3.35
CA ASN A 65 27.15 -3.04 4.65
C ASN A 65 26.16 -3.71 5.62
N GLY A 66 24.93 -4.00 5.17
CA GLY A 66 23.87 -4.64 5.98
C GLY A 66 23.10 -3.69 6.90
N ALA A 67 23.42 -2.40 6.93
CA ALA A 67 22.62 -1.42 7.64
C ALA A 67 21.41 -0.99 6.80
N SER A 68 20.22 -0.90 7.43
CA SER A 68 19.01 -0.41 6.79
C SER A 68 18.82 1.09 7.01
N ALA A 69 18.61 1.86 5.95
CA ALA A 69 18.09 3.21 6.04
C ALA A 69 16.57 3.18 5.81
N GLU A 70 15.81 3.78 6.71
CA GLU A 70 14.38 4.05 6.47
C GLU A 70 14.28 5.21 5.46
N ILE A 71 13.69 4.95 4.30
CA ILE A 71 13.62 5.93 3.21
C ILE A 71 12.29 6.67 3.21
N ALA A 72 11.20 5.97 3.52
CA ALA A 72 9.87 6.56 3.52
C ALA A 72 8.91 5.75 4.40
N VAL A 73 7.91 6.45 4.93
CA VAL A 73 6.78 5.87 5.65
C VAL A 73 5.51 6.26 4.90
N VAL A 74 4.67 5.28 4.55
CA VAL A 74 3.42 5.49 3.81
C VAL A 74 2.26 4.93 4.62
N GLY A 75 1.29 5.80 4.94
CA GLY A 75 0.11 5.51 5.74
C GLY A 75 -0.62 6.82 6.06
N ASN A 76 -1.85 6.73 6.54
CA ASN A 76 -2.64 7.88 7.03
C ASN A 76 -2.64 7.88 8.56
#